data_AF-L8IDN2-F1
#
_entry.id   AF-L8IDN2-F1
#
_cell.length_a   1.000
_cell.length_b   1.000
_cell.length_c   1.000
_cell.angle_alpha   90.00
_cell.angle_beta   90.00
_cell.angle_gamma   90.00
#
_symmetry.space_group_name_H-M   'P 1'
#
loop_
_entity.id
_entity.type
_entity.pdbx_description
1 polymer ?
#
loop_
_entity_poly.entity_id
_entity_poly.type
_entity_poly.pdbx_seq_one_letter_code
_entity_poly.pdbx_strand_id
1 'polypeptide(L)'
;TAAPAALGAFADVLVRCEVSRVLLLLLLQPPPAKLLPEHAHTLEKYAWEAFDGHGQDSSGPLPEELFLLLQSLVMATHEKDTEAVKSLQVEMWPLLSAEQNHLLHLVLQETVSPSGQGI
;
A
#
# COMPACT_ATOMS: atom_id res chain seq x y z
N THR A 1 20.40 -22.15 14.80
CA THR A 1 19.82 -21.68 13.53
C THR A 1 18.33 -22.01 13.52
N ALA A 2 17.48 -21.05 13.91
CA ALA A 2 16.02 -21.22 14.07
C ALA A 2 15.22 -20.20 13.24
N ALA A 3 15.81 -19.69 12.16
CA ALA A 3 15.29 -18.57 11.38
C ALA A 3 14.06 -18.88 10.49
N PRO A 4 13.92 -20.05 9.84
CA PRO A 4 12.81 -20.25 8.89
C PRO A 4 11.44 -20.37 9.58
N ALA A 5 11.38 -21.02 10.75
CA ALA A 5 10.13 -21.21 11.49
C ALA A 5 9.63 -19.92 12.17
N ALA A 6 10.57 -19.08 12.63
CA ALA A 6 10.24 -17.78 13.21
C ALA A 6 9.65 -16.81 12.17
N LEU A 7 10.18 -16.80 10.95
CA LEU A 7 9.63 -16.00 9.85
C LEU A 7 8.18 -16.36 9.53
N GLY A 8 7.82 -17.65 9.56
CA GLY A 8 6.44 -18.10 9.38
C GLY A 8 5.49 -17.65 10.50
N ALA A 9 5.96 -17.60 11.74
CA ALA A 9 5.15 -17.19 12.90
C ALA A 9 4.84 -15.69 12.95
N PHE A 10 5.63 -14.86 12.25
CA PHE A 10 5.43 -13.41 12.17
C PHE A 10 4.94 -12.96 10.79
N ALA A 11 4.60 -13.89 9.90
CA ALA A 11 4.21 -13.57 8.53
C ALA A 11 2.97 -12.65 8.49
N ASP A 12 1.99 -12.89 9.36
CA ASP A 12 0.80 -12.06 9.52
C ASP A 12 1.14 -10.63 9.97
N VAL A 13 2.09 -10.49 10.89
CA VAL A 13 2.58 -9.19 11.37
C VAL A 13 3.28 -8.44 10.25
N LEU A 14 4.12 -9.12 9.47
CA LEU A 14 4.82 -8.53 8.33
C LEU A 14 3.83 -8.04 7.27
N VAL A 15 2.83 -8.85 6.92
CA VAL A 15 1.75 -8.44 5.99
C VAL A 15 1.02 -7.22 6.52
N ARG A 16 0.60 -7.23 7.80
CA ARG A 16 -0.11 -6.09 8.39
C ARG A 16 0.73 -4.81 8.34
N CYS A 17 2.01 -4.90 8.70
CA CYS A 17 2.93 -3.77 8.67
C CYS A 17 3.13 -3.23 7.25
N GLU A 18 3.29 -4.12 6.27
CA GLU A 18 3.53 -3.71 4.89
C GLU A 18 2.31 -2.99 4.29
N VAL A 19 1.11 -3.56 4.45
CA VAL A 19 -0.15 -2.94 4.00
C VAL A 19 -0.36 -1.57 4.64
N SER A 20 -0.24 -1.49 5.97
CA SER A 20 -0.42 -0.22 6.69
C SER A 20 0.62 0.83 6.28
N ARG A 21 1.86 0.41 6.01
CA ARG A 21 2.91 1.31 5.52
C ARG A 21 2.57 1.89 4.16
N VAL A 22 2.10 1.07 3.20
CA VAL A 22 1.68 1.56 1.88
C VAL A 22 0.55 2.57 2.02
N LEU A 23 -0.51 2.25 2.77
CA LEU A 23 -1.64 3.14 2.98
C LEU A 23 -1.24 4.46 3.64
N LEU A 24 -0.36 4.43 4.64
CA LEU A 24 0.17 5.63 5.29
C LEU A 24 0.99 6.49 4.34
N LEU A 25 1.80 5.89 3.46
CA LEU A 25 2.59 6.64 2.49
C LEU A 25 1.71 7.31 1.43
N LEU A 26 0.63 6.63 1.00
CA LEU A 26 -0.37 7.21 0.11
C LEU A 26 -1.17 8.35 0.77
N LEU A 27 -1.48 8.23 2.06
CA LEU A 27 -2.19 9.24 2.83
C LEU A 27 -1.32 10.47 3.12
N LEU A 28 -0.12 10.25 3.66
CA LEU A 28 0.72 11.32 4.18
C LEU A 28 1.50 12.06 3.10
N GLN A 29 1.72 11.42 1.94
CA GLN A 29 2.49 11.95 0.81
C GLN A 29 3.70 12.78 1.24
N PRO A 30 4.64 12.20 2.01
CA PRO A 30 5.72 12.96 2.60
C PRO A 30 6.55 13.62 1.49
N PRO A 31 6.96 14.90 1.67
CA PRO A 31 7.76 15.58 0.67
C PRO A 31 9.11 14.86 0.47
N PRO A 32 9.74 14.93 -0.72
CA PRO A 32 10.95 14.18 -1.03
C PRO A 32 12.08 14.35 -0.01
N ALA A 33 12.23 15.55 0.58
CA ALA A 33 13.23 15.82 1.60
C ALA A 33 13.02 15.08 2.94
N LYS A 34 11.82 14.58 3.20
CA LYS A 34 11.44 13.82 4.40
C LYS A 34 11.15 12.35 4.11
N LEU A 35 11.12 11.96 2.84
CA LEU A 35 10.88 10.58 2.42
C LEU A 35 12.18 9.79 2.59
N LEU A 36 12.17 8.84 3.54
CA LEU A 36 13.30 7.92 3.72
C LEU A 36 13.43 7.00 2.49
N PRO A 37 14.65 6.59 2.11
CA PRO A 37 14.87 5.71 0.96
C PRO A 37 14.05 4.41 1.01
N GLU A 38 13.89 3.83 2.19
CA GLU A 38 13.08 2.63 2.42
C GLU A 38 11.58 2.82 2.14
N HIS A 39 11.07 4.05 2.32
CA HIS A 39 9.67 4.39 2.02
C HIS A 39 9.48 4.63 0.53
N ALA A 40 10.45 5.28 -0.13
CA ALA A 40 10.47 5.38 -1.59
C ALA A 40 10.46 3.98 -2.20
N HIS A 41 11.41 3.13 -1.82
CA HIS A 41 11.51 1.75 -2.30
C HIS A 41 10.22 0.92 -2.07
N THR A 42 9.49 1.21 -0.98
CA THR A 42 8.19 0.58 -0.75
C THR A 42 7.18 0.95 -1.83
N LEU A 43 7.00 2.23 -2.14
CA LEU A 43 6.03 2.66 -3.16
C LEU A 43 6.45 2.21 -4.57
N GLU A 44 7.74 2.28 -4.82
CA GLU A 44 8.43 1.79 -6.02
C GLU A 44 8.09 0.33 -6.35
N LYS A 45 8.19 -0.57 -5.36
CA LYS A 45 7.76 -1.98 -5.49
C LYS A 45 6.35 -2.14 -6.08
N TYR A 46 5.43 -1.24 -5.73
CA TYR A 46 4.03 -1.28 -6.18
C TYR A 46 3.75 -0.46 -7.45
N ALA A 47 4.69 0.39 -7.88
CA ALA A 47 4.52 1.28 -9.03
C ALA A 47 5.23 0.77 -10.29
N TRP A 48 6.47 0.27 -10.19
CA TRP A 48 7.31 -0.02 -11.36
C TRP A 48 7.95 -1.42 -11.37
N GLU A 49 8.30 -2.00 -10.22
CA GLU A 49 8.90 -3.35 -10.14
C GLU A 49 7.84 -4.45 -10.32
N ALA A 50 6.56 -4.04 -10.29
CA ALA A 50 5.39 -4.83 -10.66
C ALA A 50 5.49 -5.48 -12.05
N PHE A 51 6.13 -4.79 -13.00
CA PHE A 51 6.09 -5.14 -14.42
C PHE A 51 7.26 -6.01 -14.88
N ASP A 52 8.29 -6.22 -14.04
CA ASP A 52 9.54 -6.89 -14.41
C ASP A 52 9.51 -8.43 -14.27
N GLY A 53 8.34 -9.05 -14.17
CA GLY A 53 8.14 -10.48 -14.50
C GLY A 53 8.78 -11.53 -13.58
N HIS A 54 9.52 -11.14 -12.54
CA HIS A 54 10.03 -12.07 -11.51
C HIS A 54 8.99 -12.28 -10.39
N GLY A 55 7.81 -12.76 -10.78
CA GLY A 55 6.54 -12.76 -10.03
C GLY A 55 6.43 -13.65 -8.78
N GLN A 56 7.53 -13.96 -8.09
CA GLN A 56 7.44 -14.70 -6.82
C GLN A 56 8.35 -14.17 -5.70
N ASP A 57 9.45 -13.48 -6.03
CA ASP A 57 10.35 -12.90 -5.02
C ASP A 57 9.95 -11.47 -4.62
N SER A 58 9.25 -10.74 -5.50
CA SER A 58 8.92 -9.33 -5.27
C SER A 58 7.71 -9.12 -4.34
N SER A 59 6.74 -10.05 -4.31
CA SER A 59 5.52 -9.89 -3.48
C SER A 59 5.83 -9.98 -1.97
N GLY A 60 6.95 -10.60 -1.59
CA GLY A 60 7.28 -10.82 -0.18
C GLY A 60 6.24 -11.72 0.50
N PRO A 61 5.81 -11.42 1.74
CA PRO A 61 4.87 -12.26 2.48
C PRO A 61 3.40 -12.08 2.08
N LEU A 62 3.09 -11.17 1.14
CA LEU A 62 1.71 -10.83 0.77
C LEU A 62 1.05 -11.91 -0.11
N PRO A 63 -0.24 -12.21 0.12
CA PRO A 63 -1.06 -12.92 -0.85
C PRO A 63 -1.06 -12.19 -2.21
N GLU A 64 -1.02 -12.94 -3.30
CA GLU A 64 -0.94 -12.40 -4.67
C GLU A 64 -2.07 -11.40 -4.98
N GLU A 65 -3.30 -11.73 -4.61
CA GLU A 65 -4.47 -10.85 -4.79
C GLU A 65 -4.30 -9.50 -4.10
N LEU A 66 -3.86 -9.52 -2.83
CA LEU A 66 -3.65 -8.29 -2.07
C LEU A 66 -2.48 -7.47 -2.62
N PHE A 67 -1.44 -8.14 -3.12
CA PHE A 67 -0.31 -7.48 -3.78
C PHE A 67 -0.76 -6.74 -5.05
N LEU A 68 -1.55 -7.38 -5.91
CA LEU A 68 -2.09 -6.75 -7.13
C LEU A 68 -3.02 -5.58 -6.81
N LEU A 69 -3.90 -5.71 -5.82
CA LEU A 69 -4.79 -4.62 -5.41
C LEU A 69 -4.02 -3.42 -4.86
N LEU A 70 -2.93 -3.65 -4.11
CA LEU A 70 -2.06 -2.57 -3.66
C LEU A 70 -1.34 -1.87 -4.82
N GLN A 71 -0.91 -2.61 -5.86
CA GLN A 71 -0.36 -2.00 -7.08
C GLN A 71 -1.39 -1.09 -7.76
N SER A 72 -2.60 -1.61 -7.98
CA SER A 72 -3.69 -0.83 -8.57
C SER A 72 -4.00 0.43 -7.74
N LEU A 73 -4.01 0.31 -6.41
CA LEU A 73 -4.27 1.44 -5.51
C LEU A 73 -3.19 2.51 -5.60
N VAL A 74 -1.91 2.11 -5.59
CA VAL A 74 -0.78 3.04 -5.71
C VAL A 74 -0.85 3.79 -7.04
N MET A 75 -1.10 3.08 -8.15
CA MET A 75 -1.24 3.68 -9.47
C MET A 75 -2.43 4.64 -9.56
N ALA A 76 -3.62 4.20 -9.13
CA ALA A 76 -4.83 5.04 -9.11
C ALA A 76 -4.64 6.31 -8.29
N THR A 77 -3.93 6.22 -7.16
CA THR A 77 -3.64 7.37 -6.30
C THR A 77 -2.66 8.35 -6.98
N HIS A 78 -1.61 7.84 -7.64
CA HIS A 78 -0.66 8.66 -8.39
C HIS A 78 -1.30 9.36 -9.62
N GLU A 79 -2.20 8.66 -10.30
CA GLU A 79 -2.95 9.21 -11.46
C GLU A 79 -4.13 10.09 -11.04
N LYS A 80 -4.44 10.16 -9.74
CA LYS A 80 -5.59 10.88 -9.17
C LYS A 80 -6.92 10.38 -9.71
N ASP A 81 -7.01 9.08 -10.01
CA ASP A 81 -8.25 8.44 -10.45
C ASP A 81 -9.11 8.08 -9.23
N THR A 82 -9.92 9.06 -8.81
CA THR A 82 -10.80 8.89 -7.63
C THR A 82 -11.86 7.80 -7.80
N GLU A 83 -12.28 7.48 -9.02
CA GLU A 83 -13.30 6.43 -9.25
C GLU A 83 -12.66 5.03 -9.15
N ALA A 84 -11.43 4.87 -9.65
CA ALA A 84 -10.65 3.67 -9.42
C ALA A 84 -10.38 3.45 -7.92
N VAL A 85 -9.97 4.49 -7.17
CA VAL A 85 -9.76 4.37 -5.71
C VAL A 85 -11.04 3.97 -4.97
N LYS A 86 -12.21 4.50 -5.35
CA LYS A 86 -13.50 4.08 -4.78
C LYS A 86 -13.81 2.61 -5.04
N SER A 87 -13.58 2.15 -6.28
CA SER A 87 -13.83 0.76 -6.67
C SER A 87 -12.91 -0.19 -5.90
N LEU A 88 -11.62 0.15 -5.83
CA LEU A 88 -10.61 -0.62 -5.10
C LEU A 88 -10.91 -0.66 -3.59
N GLN A 89 -11.46 0.41 -2.99
CA GLN A 89 -11.87 0.37 -1.59
C GLN A 89 -12.92 -0.70 -1.31
N VAL A 90 -13.88 -0.91 -2.22
CA VAL A 90 -14.90 -1.95 -2.08
C VAL A 90 -14.28 -3.35 -2.22
N GLU A 91 -13.39 -3.53 -3.19
CA GLU A 91 -12.72 -4.80 -3.46
C GLU A 91 -11.75 -5.21 -2.34
N MET A 92 -11.01 -4.26 -1.77
CA MET A 92 -10.04 -4.51 -0.71
C MET A 92 -10.68 -4.67 0.67
N TRP A 93 -11.91 -4.17 0.87
CA TRP A 93 -12.58 -4.17 2.18
C TRP A 93 -12.55 -5.50 2.95
N PRO A 94 -12.88 -6.67 2.36
CA PRO A 94 -12.86 -7.95 3.07
C PRO A 94 -11.45 -8.46 3.37
N LEU A 95 -10.42 -7.92 2.71
CA LEU A 95 -9.02 -8.34 2.83
C LEU A 95 -8.25 -7.56 3.90
N LEU A 96 -8.79 -6.41 4.32
CA LEU A 96 -8.14 -5.47 5.22
C LEU A 96 -8.71 -5.55 6.65
N SER A 97 -7.86 -5.23 7.63
CA SER A 97 -8.33 -5.00 9.00
C SER A 97 -9.17 -3.72 9.09
N ALA A 98 -9.92 -3.54 10.18
CA ALA A 98 -10.69 -2.31 10.41
C ALA A 98 -9.80 -1.05 10.42
N GLU A 99 -8.59 -1.16 10.98
CA GLU A 99 -7.61 -0.06 11.00
C GLU A 99 -7.11 0.27 9.59
N GLN A 100 -6.82 -0.74 8.77
CA GLN A 100 -6.37 -0.55 7.39
C GLN A 100 -7.50 0.00 6.50
N ASN A 101 -8.74 -0.47 6.69
CA ASN A 101 -9.92 0.08 6.02
C ASN A 101 -10.12 1.55 6.38
N HIS A 102 -9.90 1.93 7.64
CA HIS A 102 -9.93 3.33 8.04
C HIS A 102 -8.84 4.16 7.34
N LEU A 103 -7.60 3.66 7.25
CA LEU A 103 -6.53 4.33 6.51
C LEU A 103 -6.90 4.50 5.02
N LEU A 104 -7.42 3.47 4.37
CA LEU A 104 -7.85 3.53 2.97
C LEU A 104 -9.00 4.53 2.76
N HIS A 105 -9.90 4.64 3.73
CA HIS A 105 -10.93 5.67 3.72
C HIS A 105 -10.33 7.09 3.76
N LEU A 106 -9.32 7.31 4.60
CA LEU A 106 -8.63 8.60 4.67
C LEU A 106 -7.86 8.90 3.38
N VAL A 107 -7.22 7.90 2.76
CA VAL A 107 -6.58 8.05 1.43
C VAL A 107 -7.59 8.55 0.40
N LEU A 108 -8.77 7.91 0.33
CA LEU A 108 -9.82 8.34 -0.60
C LEU A 108 -10.28 9.78 -0.30
N GLN A 109 -10.50 10.13 0.97
CA GLN A 109 -10.88 11.50 1.34
C GLN A 109 -9.83 12.52 0.89
N GLU A 110 -8.55 12.23 1.10
CA GLU A 110 -7.44 13.09 0.71
C GLU A 110 -7.35 13.25 -0.82
N THR A 111 -7.62 12.20 -1.59
CA THR A 111 -7.67 12.29 -3.07
C THR A 111 -8.83 13.16 -3.58
N VAL A 112 -9.95 13.23 -2.85
CA VAL A 112 -11.13 14.03 -3.20
C VAL A 112 -11.01 15.46 -2.70
N SER A 113 -10.40 15.68 -1.54
CA SER A 113 -10.29 16.98 -0.87
C SER A 113 -8.98 17.05 -0.09
N PRO A 114 -7.88 17.49 -0.73
CA PRO A 114 -6.57 17.53 -0.11
C PRO A 114 -6.51 18.45 1.12
N SER A 115 -6.04 17.90 2.23
CA SER A 115 -5.78 18.54 3.52
C SER A 115 -4.56 19.47 3.42
N GLY A 116 -4.74 20.58 2.71
CA GLY A 116 -3.70 21.56 2.44
C GLY A 116 -4.14 22.69 1.51
N GLN A 117 -5.36 22.61 0.96
CA GLN A 117 -5.96 23.63 0.08
C GLN A 117 -6.86 24.62 0.84
N GLY A 118 -6.63 24.84 2.14
CA GLY A 118 -7.36 25.80 2.96
C GLY A 118 -6.66 27.16 3.05
N ILE A 119 -7.25 28.17 2.38
CA ILE A 119 -6.98 29.64 2.29
C ILE A 119 -5.65 30.13 1.68
#